data_AF-A0A7J3QX02-F1
#
_entry.id   AF-A0A7J3QX02-F1
#
_cell.length_a   1.000
_cell.length_b   1.000
_cell.length_c   1.000
_cell.angle_alpha   90.00
_cell.angle_beta   90.00
_cell.angle_gamma   90.00
#
_symmetry.space_group_name_H-M   'P 1'
#
loop_
_entity.id
_entity.type
_entity.pdbx_description
1 polymer ?
#
loop_
_entity_poly.entity_id
_entity_poly.type
_entity_poly.pdbx_seq_one_letter_code
_entity_poly.pdbx_strand_id
1 'polypeptide(L)' 'MLPLSICTVRGIVMPQKVVCHQCGYVLYEGAELKPPDEIIHKYNGKCPNCGRKLAFIPINIDIKPFK' A
#
# COMPACT_ATOMS: atom_id res chain seq x y z
N MET A 1 7.91 20.13 29.95
CA MET A 1 8.64 19.61 28.77
C MET A 1 8.55 18.09 28.80
N LEU A 2 7.43 17.56 28.29
CA LEU A 2 7.21 16.12 28.06
C LEU A 2 6.55 16.04 26.68
N PRO A 3 7.30 15.78 25.60
CA PRO A 3 6.66 15.44 24.34
C PRO A 3 6.35 13.95 24.40
N LEU A 4 5.11 13.59 24.09
CA LEU A 4 4.66 12.38 23.38
C LEU A 4 3.17 12.21 23.64
N SER A 5 2.39 13.19 23.21
CA SER A 5 0.94 13.04 22.98
C SER A 5 0.70 12.18 21.73
N ILE A 6 1.23 10.96 21.72
CA ILE A 6 0.76 9.91 20.80
C ILE A 6 0.04 8.92 21.68
N CYS A 7 -1.22 9.27 21.97
CA CYS A 7 -2.19 8.39 22.61
C CYS A 7 -2.18 7.05 21.85
N THR A 8 -1.72 6.00 22.51
CA THR A 8 -1.66 4.64 21.98
C THR A 8 -3.08 4.10 21.83
N VAL A 9 -3.76 4.43 20.74
CA VAL A 9 -4.82 3.58 20.21
C VAL A 9 -4.09 2.38 19.62
N ARG A 10 -4.31 1.18 20.16
CA ARG A 10 -4.01 -0.08 19.44
C ARG A 10 -4.82 -0.08 18.14
N GLY A 11 -4.31 0.54 17.10
CA GLY A 11 -5.00 0.74 15.83
C GLY A 11 -3.97 0.90 14.73
N ILE A 12 -3.81 -0.17 13.94
CA ILE A 12 -2.93 -0.15 12.78
C ILE A 12 -3.52 0.86 11.79
N VAL A 13 -2.89 2.02 11.65
CA VAL A 13 -3.24 2.97 10.59
C VAL A 13 -2.89 2.31 9.25
N MET A 14 -3.92 1.98 8.45
CA MET A 14 -3.78 1.42 7.10
C MET A 14 -4.31 2.40 6.04
N PRO A 15 -3.61 3.52 5.78
CA PRO A 15 -4.03 4.50 4.78
C PRO A 15 -3.84 4.00 3.35
N GLN A 16 -2.96 3.03 3.09
CA GLN A 16 -2.85 2.44 1.76
C GLN A 16 -2.46 0.96 1.82
N LYS A 17 -3.14 0.17 0.99
CA LYS A 17 -2.80 -1.22 0.68
C LYS A 17 -2.84 -1.41 -0.83
N VAL A 18 -1.75 -1.90 -1.40
CA VAL A 18 -1.62 -2.18 -2.84
C VAL A 18 -1.43 -3.67 -3.03
N VAL A 19 -2.32 -4.28 -3.81
CA VAL A 19 -2.34 -5.72 -4.04
C VAL A 19 -2.23 -6.05 -5.53
N CYS A 20 -1.58 -7.16 -5.85
CA CYS A 20 -1.56 -7.69 -7.19
C CYS A 20 -2.95 -8.21 -7.58
N HIS A 21 -3.56 -7.63 -8.60
CA HIS A 21 -4.89 -8.03 -9.07
C HIS A 21 -4.99 -9.51 -9.48
N GLN A 22 -3.91 -10.14 -9.95
CA GLN A 22 -3.97 -11.53 -10.43
C GLN A 22 -3.84 -12.57 -9.32
N CYS A 23 -2.99 -12.33 -8.32
CA CYS A 23 -2.66 -13.34 -7.30
C CYS A 23 -2.88 -12.88 -5.86
N GLY A 24 -3.33 -11.64 -5.63
CA GLY A 24 -3.59 -11.10 -4.29
C GLY A 24 -2.34 -10.72 -3.48
N TYR A 25 -1.13 -10.92 -4.02
CA TYR A 25 0.10 -10.58 -3.32
C TYR A 25 0.15 -9.10 -2.90
N VAL A 26 0.51 -8.83 -1.64
CA VAL A 26 0.61 -7.47 -1.10
C VAL A 26 1.92 -6.83 -1.54
N LEU A 27 1.83 -5.85 -2.43
CA LEU A 27 2.99 -5.10 -2.94
C LEU A 27 3.43 -4.01 -1.96
N TYR A 28 2.47 -3.40 -1.27
CA TYR A 28 2.68 -2.37 -0.25
C TYR A 28 1.52 -2.35 0.75
N GLU A 29 1.84 -2.13 2.03
CA GLU A 29 0.87 -1.88 3.11
C GLU A 29 1.56 -0.99 4.14
N GLY A 30 0.98 0.16 4.47
CA GLY A 30 1.61 1.09 5.40
C GLY A 30 0.87 2.39 5.62
N ALA A 31 1.38 3.16 6.60
CA ALA A 31 0.90 4.47 7.03
C ALA A 31 1.20 5.62 6.06
N GLU A 32 2.12 5.40 5.13
CA GLU A 32 2.61 6.41 4.21
C GLU A 32 1.99 6.18 2.84
N LEU A 33 1.51 7.25 2.18
CA LEU A 33 1.02 7.12 0.82
C LEU A 33 2.22 7.06 -0.13
N LYS A 34 2.27 6.03 -0.97
CA LYS A 34 3.27 5.87 -2.02
C LYS A 34 2.64 5.96 -3.40
N PRO A 35 3.27 6.71 -4.32
CA PRO A 35 2.82 6.75 -5.71
C PRO A 35 2.98 5.36 -6.36
N PRO A 36 2.11 4.99 -7.31
CA PRO A 36 2.19 3.69 -7.98
C PRO A 36 3.55 3.42 -8.64
N ASP A 37 4.17 4.44 -9.25
CA ASP A 37 5.47 4.31 -9.91
C ASP A 37 6.58 3.81 -8.98
N GLU A 38 6.64 4.31 -7.74
CA GLU A 38 7.64 3.85 -6.77
C GLU A 38 7.45 2.37 -6.43
N ILE A 39 6.21 1.93 -6.26
CA ILE A 39 5.88 0.53 -5.97
C ILE A 39 6.24 -0.35 -7.17
N ILE A 40 5.99 0.11 -8.39
CA ILE A 40 6.31 -0.60 -9.64
C ILE A 40 7.83 -0.72 -9.82
N HIS A 41 8.57 0.37 -9.65
CA HIS A 41 10.03 0.39 -9.76
C HIS A 41 10.69 -0.55 -8.75
N LYS A 42 10.19 -0.61 -7.51
CA LYS A 42 10.69 -1.51 -6.47
C LYS A 42 10.71 -2.98 -6.89
N TYR A 43 9.75 -3.40 -7.72
CA TYR A 43 9.65 -4.78 -8.20
C TYR A 43 10.01 -4.94 -9.69
N ASN A 44 10.80 -4.03 -10.25
CA ASN A 44 11.23 -4.06 -11.65
C ASN A 44 10.06 -4.22 -12.64
N GLY A 45 8.91 -3.62 -12.31
CA GLY A 45 7.71 -3.65 -13.13
C GLY A 45 6.95 -4.99 -13.13
N LYS A 46 7.29 -5.96 -12.28
CA LYS A 46 6.62 -7.27 -12.22
C LYS A 46 6.22 -7.65 -10.80
N CYS A 47 5.12 -8.40 -10.67
CA CYS A 47 4.76 -9.00 -9.39
C CYS A 47 5.81 -10.06 -8.99
N PRO A 48 6.37 -10.02 -7.76
CA PRO A 48 7.36 -11.00 -7.32
C PRO A 48 6.76 -12.40 -7.12
N ASN A 49 5.44 -12.51 -6.96
CA ASN A 49 4.77 -13.78 -6.71
C ASN A 49 4.31 -14.50 -7.99
N CYS A 50 3.72 -13.79 -8.96
CA CYS A 50 3.17 -14.40 -10.17
C CYS A 50 3.81 -13.94 -11.49
N GLY A 51 4.76 -12.99 -11.45
CA GLY A 51 5.46 -12.49 -12.64
C GLY A 51 4.65 -11.55 -13.53
N ARG A 52 3.37 -11.27 -13.22
CA ARG A 52 2.53 -10.34 -14.00
C ARG A 52 3.15 -8.95 -14.06
N LYS A 53 3.14 -8.32 -15.24
CA LYS A 53 3.52 -6.91 -15.39
C LYS A 53 2.59 -6.01 -14.57
N LEU A 54 3.17 -5.15 -13.75
CA LEU A 54 2.45 -4.13 -13.00
C LEU A 54 2.17 -2.92 -13.91
N ALA A 55 1.02 -2.28 -13.72
CA ALA A 55 0.60 -1.12 -14.50
C ALA A 55 0.53 0.11 -13.59
N PHE A 56 0.90 1.28 -14.13
CA PHE A 56 0.83 2.56 -13.42
C PHE A 56 -0.60 2.91 -13.00
N ILE A 57 -1.54 2.73 -13.93
CA ILE A 57 -2.96 2.95 -13.68
C ILE A 57 -3.51 1.68 -13.00
N PRO A 58 -4.00 1.78 -11.75
CA PRO A 58 -4.58 0.64 -11.05
C PRO A 58 -5.89 0.21 -11.71
N ILE A 59 -6.16 -1.10 -11.68
CA ILE A 59 -7.38 -1.67 -12.29
C ILE A 59 -8.62 -1.31 -11.45
N ASN A 60 -8.50 -1.38 -10.13
CA ASN A 60 -9.58 -1.10 -9.18
C ASN A 60 -9.04 -0.29 -7.99
N ILE A 61 -9.86 0.62 -7.45
CA ILE A 61 -9.56 1.43 -6.27
C ILE A 61 -10.76 1.32 -5.32
N ASP A 62 -10.49 1.04 -4.04
CA ASP A 62 -11.48 1.03 -2.96
C ASP A 62 -11.09 2.09 -1.91
N ILE A 63 -12.02 2.98 -1.56
CA ILE A 63 -11.79 4.10 -0.65
C ILE A 63 -12.76 3.96 0.52
N LYS A 64 -12.21 3.91 1.74
CA LYS A 64 -12.99 3.79 2.97
C LYS A 64 -12.79 5.04 3.84
N PRO A 65 -13.87 5.61 4.40
CA PRO A 65 -13.75 6.71 5.33
C PRO A 65 -12.99 6.27 6.58
N PHE A 66 -12.12 7.17 7.08
CA PHE A 66 -11.51 7.03 8.39
C PHE A 66 -12.60 7.22 9.45
N LYS A 67 -12.77 6.26 10.36
CA LYS A 67 -13.75 6.31 11.45
C LYS A 67 -13.10 6.85 12.72
#